data_AF-D7DKN8-F1
#
_entry.id   AF-D7DKN8-F1
#
_cell.length_a   1.000
_cell.length_b   1.000
_cell.length_c   1.000
_cell.angle_alpha   90.00
_cell.angle_beta   90.00
_cell.angle_gamma   90.00
#
_symmetry.space_group_name_H-M   'P 1'
#
loop_
_entity.id
_entity.type
_entity.pdbx_description
1 polymer ?
#
loop_
_entity_poly.entity_id
_entity_poly.type
_entity_poly.pdbx_seq_one_letter_code
_entity_poly.pdbx_strand_id
1 'polypeptide(L)'
;MDNILIDASQRGKGRETLSAPFSLDNNAQKSLDMMTDGFDRLTLVLQSVSIESLKSALANQIERLNIEGALRVSAELTARSIAPCFRYLQSQVHPLNNGGSIVLNTSQRRELETEGAIVIRDDELTISESVALSSGADYIMLCADLQWIVAKYPDHLTEWQRAQAIFSPMRFRKVAEYLYWGGQRTSGQIAKAMALTKYQQRECAWIQCLNVKRWKVRLFERLTIAKERIALAIRDKDKRSIKEQDATIENRSNLWLCAELAEWKPQLTANLYLMLTGQKLSRQAVANQLSKLPKVRRVDEVIAY
;
A
#
# COMPACT_ATOMS: atom_id res chain seq x y z
N MET A 1 15.93 -76.86 0.83
CA MET A 1 17.21 -76.11 0.87
C MET A 1 17.33 -75.43 -0.48
N ASP A 2 16.85 -74.20 -0.57
CA ASP A 2 16.94 -73.36 -1.77
C ASP A 2 17.17 -71.91 -1.34
N ASN A 3 18.14 -71.29 -2.00
CA ASN A 3 18.60 -69.92 -1.80
C ASN A 3 17.65 -68.93 -2.47
N ILE A 4 17.34 -67.81 -1.80
CA ILE A 4 17.08 -66.54 -2.48
C ILE A 4 17.80 -65.41 -1.72
N LEU A 5 18.79 -64.83 -2.43
CA LEU A 5 19.45 -63.55 -2.16
C LEU A 5 18.42 -62.42 -2.14
N ILE A 6 18.51 -61.50 -1.17
CA ILE A 6 18.12 -60.09 -1.38
C ILE A 6 19.22 -59.17 -0.89
N ASP A 7 19.53 -58.25 -1.79
CA ASP A 7 20.65 -57.35 -1.91
C ASP A 7 20.56 -56.13 -0.99
N ALA A 8 21.71 -55.47 -0.85
CA ALA A 8 21.99 -54.36 0.02
C ALA A 8 21.50 -53.00 -0.51
N SER A 9 21.55 -52.03 0.41
CA SER A 9 21.83 -50.61 0.15
C SER A 9 20.75 -49.78 -0.53
N GLN A 10 20.13 -48.85 0.22
CA GLN A 10 20.32 -47.40 0.01
C GLN A 10 19.85 -46.62 1.26
N ARG A 11 20.81 -46.03 2.00
CA ARG A 11 20.54 -45.00 3.00
C ARG A 11 20.52 -43.63 2.30
N GLY A 12 19.33 -43.13 1.98
CA GLY A 12 19.13 -41.73 1.58
C GLY A 12 19.00 -40.83 2.82
N LYS A 13 20.04 -40.06 3.14
CA LYS A 13 19.97 -38.95 4.10
C LYS A 13 19.20 -37.79 3.47
N GLY A 14 17.93 -37.62 3.84
CA GLY A 14 17.16 -36.41 3.57
C GLY A 14 17.67 -35.28 4.46
N ARG A 15 18.41 -34.34 3.88
CA ARG A 15 18.91 -33.13 4.55
C ARG A 15 17.79 -32.09 4.49
N GLU A 16 17.19 -31.78 5.64
CA GLU A 16 16.26 -30.66 5.80
C GLU A 16 16.99 -29.35 5.52
N THR A 17 16.67 -28.71 4.40
CA THR A 17 17.06 -27.32 4.12
C THR A 17 16.00 -26.40 4.73
N LEU A 18 16.31 -25.89 5.93
CA LEU A 18 15.66 -24.73 6.51
C LEU A 18 15.81 -23.55 5.53
N SER A 19 14.67 -23.05 5.05
CA SER A 19 14.54 -21.91 4.16
C SER A 19 15.02 -20.62 4.84
N ALA A 20 16.16 -20.10 4.38
CA ALA A 20 16.70 -18.80 4.74
C ALA A 20 15.84 -17.64 4.18
N PRO A 21 15.88 -16.45 4.80
CA PRO A 21 15.16 -15.27 4.33
C PRO A 21 15.66 -14.83 2.94
N PHE A 22 14.72 -14.46 2.07
CA PHE A 22 14.94 -14.04 0.68
C PHE A 22 15.99 -12.91 0.58
N SER A 23 17.18 -13.27 0.10
CA SER A 23 18.21 -12.32 -0.31
C SER A 23 17.91 -11.87 -1.75
N LEU A 24 17.76 -10.56 -1.95
CA LEU A 24 17.75 -9.99 -3.30
C LEU A 24 19.11 -10.29 -3.95
N ASP A 25 19.07 -10.78 -5.18
CA ASP A 25 20.25 -11.15 -5.95
C ASP A 25 21.24 -9.97 -5.99
N ASN A 26 22.43 -10.15 -5.40
CA ASN A 26 23.42 -9.08 -5.18
C ASN A 26 23.82 -8.36 -6.48
N ASN A 27 23.61 -8.99 -7.64
CA ASN A 27 23.89 -8.42 -8.95
C ASN A 27 22.90 -7.32 -9.37
N ALA A 28 21.65 -7.37 -8.92
CA ALA A 28 20.65 -6.32 -9.20
C ALA A 28 20.93 -5.06 -8.38
N GLN A 29 21.42 -5.22 -7.14
CA GLN A 29 21.74 -4.11 -6.26
C GLN A 29 23.04 -3.39 -6.69
N LYS A 30 24.06 -4.14 -7.13
CA LYS A 30 25.38 -3.59 -7.53
C LYS A 30 25.37 -2.90 -8.89
N SER A 31 24.40 -3.23 -9.76
CA SER A 31 24.23 -2.60 -11.08
C SER A 31 23.52 -1.24 -11.02
N LEU A 32 22.97 -0.86 -9.86
CA LEU A 32 22.22 0.39 -9.68
C LEU A 32 23.12 1.64 -9.54
N ASP A 33 24.41 1.46 -9.23
CA ASP A 33 25.29 2.54 -8.74
C ASP A 33 26.34 3.06 -9.76
N MET A 34 26.36 2.62 -11.03
CA MET A 34 27.36 3.10 -12.02
C MET A 34 26.75 3.58 -13.35
N MET A 35 26.99 4.87 -13.63
CA MET A 35 27.03 5.55 -14.94
C MET A 35 25.72 5.98 -15.62
N THR A 36 25.80 7.11 -16.32
CA THR A 36 24.74 7.87 -16.99
C THR A 36 24.15 7.23 -18.26
N ASP A 37 24.78 6.17 -18.77
CA ASP A 37 24.18 5.19 -19.72
C ASP A 37 23.23 4.20 -19.01
N GLY A 38 23.16 4.30 -17.67
CA GLY A 38 22.36 3.45 -16.81
C GLY A 38 20.88 3.75 -16.84
N PHE A 39 20.42 4.89 -17.38
CA PHE A 39 18.98 5.22 -17.38
C PHE A 39 18.16 4.24 -18.23
N ASP A 40 18.62 3.92 -19.43
CA ASP A 40 17.93 2.99 -20.33
C ASP A 40 18.05 1.55 -19.85
N ARG A 41 19.21 1.16 -19.34
CA ARG A 41 19.41 -0.18 -18.76
C ARG A 41 18.59 -0.39 -17.49
N LEU A 42 18.52 0.60 -16.60
CA LEU A 42 17.70 0.55 -15.39
C LEU A 42 16.22 0.47 -15.75
N THR A 43 15.79 1.21 -16.77
CA THR A 43 14.40 1.13 -17.27
C THR A 43 14.08 -0.26 -17.82
N LEU A 44 14.97 -0.85 -18.63
CA LEU A 44 14.81 -2.21 -19.15
C LEU A 44 14.81 -3.27 -18.03
N VAL A 45 15.69 -3.12 -17.04
CA VAL A 45 15.71 -4.01 -15.87
C VAL A 45 14.39 -3.88 -15.12
N LEU A 46 13.98 -2.66 -14.78
CA LEU A 46 12.73 -2.41 -14.06
C LEU A 46 11.55 -3.03 -14.80
N GLN A 47 11.44 -2.88 -16.13
CA GLN A 47 10.39 -3.48 -16.98
C GLN A 47 10.28 -5.01 -16.86
N SER A 48 11.38 -5.71 -16.61
CA SER A 48 11.39 -7.17 -16.44
C SER A 48 11.05 -7.66 -15.03
N VAL A 49 11.13 -6.77 -14.03
CA VAL A 49 10.93 -7.10 -12.61
C VAL A 49 9.45 -7.34 -12.31
N SER A 50 9.13 -8.29 -11.43
CA SER A 50 7.75 -8.55 -10.99
C SER A 50 7.15 -7.35 -10.23
N ILE A 51 5.82 -7.25 -10.22
CA ILE A 51 5.12 -6.17 -9.51
C ILE A 51 5.46 -6.22 -8.01
N GLU A 52 5.50 -7.42 -7.42
CA GLU A 52 5.82 -7.66 -6.02
C GLU A 52 7.23 -7.17 -5.69
N SER A 53 8.22 -7.49 -6.52
CA SER A 53 9.60 -7.02 -6.33
C SER A 53 9.71 -5.50 -6.45
N LEU A 54 8.96 -4.86 -7.36
CA LEU A 54 8.90 -3.39 -7.43
C LEU A 54 8.26 -2.78 -6.18
N LYS A 55 7.19 -3.38 -5.64
CA LYS A 55 6.55 -2.91 -4.40
C LYS A 55 7.51 -3.04 -3.21
N SER A 56 8.22 -4.16 -3.08
CA SER A 56 9.26 -4.34 -2.05
C SER A 56 10.42 -3.35 -2.23
N ALA A 57 10.88 -3.12 -3.47
CA ALA A 57 11.92 -2.14 -3.75
C ALA A 57 11.48 -0.73 -3.34
N LEU A 58 10.23 -0.33 -3.64
CA LEU A 58 9.68 0.96 -3.24
C LEU A 58 9.66 1.11 -1.71
N ALA A 59 9.20 0.09 -0.99
CA ALA A 59 9.20 0.08 0.48
C ALA A 59 10.62 0.28 1.05
N ASN A 60 11.61 -0.44 0.51
CA ASN A 60 13.01 -0.30 0.92
C ASN A 60 13.56 1.11 0.64
N GLN A 61 13.19 1.74 -0.48
CA GLN A 61 13.64 3.12 -0.77
C GLN A 61 12.99 4.14 0.18
N ILE A 62 11.73 3.94 0.57
CA ILE A 62 11.04 4.78 1.54
C ILE A 62 11.66 4.64 2.92
N GLU A 63 11.94 3.42 3.37
CA GLU A 63 12.60 3.16 4.66
C GLU A 63 13.98 3.84 4.74
N ARG A 64 14.72 3.86 3.63
CA ARG A 64 16.02 4.53 3.50
C ARG A 64 15.93 6.04 3.24
N LEU A 65 14.72 6.60 3.16
CA LEU A 65 14.45 7.99 2.77
C LEU A 65 15.13 8.42 1.45
N ASN A 66 15.35 7.46 0.53
CA ASN A 66 15.91 7.73 -0.78
C ASN A 66 14.82 8.23 -1.73
N ILE A 67 14.63 9.55 -1.76
CA ILE A 67 13.58 10.20 -2.55
C ILE A 67 13.71 9.83 -4.04
N GLU A 68 14.88 9.99 -4.64
CA GLU A 68 15.09 9.73 -6.06
C GLU A 68 14.83 8.26 -6.43
N GLY A 69 15.36 7.34 -5.62
CA GLY A 69 15.15 5.90 -5.81
C GLY A 69 13.65 5.54 -5.73
N ALA A 70 12.96 6.05 -4.72
CA ALA A 70 11.53 5.81 -4.53
C ALA A 70 10.69 6.38 -5.68
N LEU A 71 10.99 7.60 -6.16
CA LEU A 71 10.26 8.22 -7.27
C LEU A 71 10.43 7.50 -8.59
N ARG A 72 11.60 6.88 -8.84
CA ARG A 72 11.83 6.05 -10.04
C ARG A 72 11.02 4.77 -10.00
N VAL A 73 11.06 4.05 -8.87
CA VAL A 73 10.26 2.82 -8.70
C VAL A 73 8.76 3.14 -8.75
N SER A 74 8.35 4.25 -8.13
CA SER A 74 6.98 4.75 -8.19
C SER A 74 6.54 5.10 -9.62
N ALA A 75 7.41 5.73 -10.43
CA ALA A 75 7.13 6.04 -11.82
C ALA A 75 6.94 4.76 -12.66
N GLU A 76 7.77 3.74 -12.45
CA GLU A 76 7.60 2.43 -13.12
C GLU A 76 6.27 1.76 -12.73
N LEU A 77 5.95 1.73 -11.44
CA LEU A 77 4.66 1.21 -10.97
C LEU A 77 3.49 2.00 -11.58
N THR A 78 3.64 3.32 -11.73
CA THR A 78 2.65 4.19 -12.38
C THR A 78 2.51 3.87 -13.87
N ALA A 79 3.61 3.66 -14.59
CA ALA A 79 3.62 3.27 -16.00
C ALA A 79 2.88 1.94 -16.23
N ARG A 80 2.96 1.02 -15.25
CA ARG A 80 2.19 -0.24 -15.22
C ARG A 80 0.76 -0.08 -14.73
N SER A 81 0.28 1.15 -14.60
CA SER A 81 -1.06 1.47 -14.09
C SER A 81 -1.32 0.98 -12.65
N ILE A 82 -0.30 0.81 -11.82
CA ILE A 82 -0.46 0.36 -10.42
C ILE A 82 -0.69 1.57 -9.50
N ALA A 83 -1.93 1.69 -9.00
CA ALA A 83 -2.31 2.76 -8.08
C ALA A 83 -1.48 2.74 -6.78
N PRO A 84 -1.13 3.91 -6.21
CA PRO A 84 -0.41 4.01 -4.93
C PRO A 84 -1.02 3.20 -3.79
N CYS A 85 -2.35 3.13 -3.70
CA CYS A 85 -3.05 2.36 -2.66
C CYS A 85 -2.76 0.86 -2.68
N PHE A 86 -2.26 0.31 -3.79
CA PHE A 86 -1.88 -1.10 -3.94
C PHE A 86 -0.39 -1.37 -3.79
N ARG A 87 0.43 -0.34 -3.52
CA ARG A 87 1.89 -0.47 -3.42
C ARG A 87 2.38 -0.95 -2.04
N TYR A 88 1.47 -1.48 -1.21
CA TYR A 88 1.72 -1.90 0.19
C TYR A 88 2.35 -0.82 1.08
N LEU A 89 2.11 0.45 0.76
CA LEU A 89 2.64 1.58 1.52
C LEU A 89 1.88 1.87 2.81
N GLN A 90 1.00 0.94 3.23
CA GLN A 90 0.15 1.13 4.38
C GLN A 90 0.38 0.02 5.39
N SER A 91 0.76 0.45 6.59
CA SER A 91 0.70 -0.27 7.87
C SER A 91 1.96 -0.92 8.44
N GLN A 92 3.18 -0.64 7.96
CA GLN A 92 4.40 -1.00 8.72
C GLN A 92 5.08 0.23 9.33
N VAL A 93 5.05 1.40 8.68
CA VAL A 93 5.88 2.53 9.13
C VAL A 93 5.25 3.40 10.22
N HIS A 94 3.92 3.47 10.33
CA HIS A 94 3.30 4.15 11.47
C HIS A 94 1.96 3.48 11.85
N PRO A 95 1.90 2.64 12.91
CA PRO A 95 0.66 2.52 13.66
C PRO A 95 0.35 3.93 14.13
N LEU A 96 -0.67 4.54 13.53
CA LEU A 96 -1.25 5.84 13.89
C LEU A 96 -0.51 6.47 15.07
N ASN A 97 0.57 7.21 14.79
CA ASN A 97 1.05 8.19 15.73
C ASN A 97 -0.09 9.21 15.73
N ASN A 98 -1.09 8.93 16.56
CA ASN A 98 -2.10 9.86 17.02
C ASN A 98 -1.39 10.90 17.89
N GLY A 99 -0.32 11.52 17.36
CA GLY A 99 -0.04 12.93 17.53
C GLY A 99 -1.13 13.76 16.83
N GLY A 100 -2.40 13.36 16.96
CA GLY A 100 -3.33 14.38 17.40
C GLY A 100 -2.67 14.95 18.64
N SER A 101 -2.23 16.21 18.57
CA SER A 101 -2.13 17.01 19.78
C SER A 101 -3.37 16.64 20.58
N ILE A 102 -3.19 15.96 21.71
CA ILE A 102 -4.28 15.83 22.65
C ILE A 102 -4.51 17.27 23.04
N VAL A 103 -5.46 17.92 22.37
CA VAL A 103 -6.03 19.16 22.85
C VAL A 103 -6.84 18.70 24.04
N LEU A 104 -6.14 18.49 25.16
CA LEU A 104 -6.75 18.34 26.46
C LEU A 104 -7.66 19.55 26.57
N ASN A 105 -8.95 19.32 26.79
CA ASN A 105 -9.80 20.44 27.12
C ASN A 105 -9.25 21.08 28.42
N THR A 106 -9.55 22.36 28.63
CA THR A 106 -9.01 23.12 29.77
C THR A 106 -9.25 22.43 31.12
N SER A 107 -10.28 21.60 31.21
CA SER A 107 -10.63 20.80 32.39
C SER A 107 -9.66 19.63 32.62
N GLN A 108 -9.35 18.85 31.59
CA GLN A 108 -8.40 17.73 31.65
C GLN A 108 -6.96 18.20 31.93
N ARG A 109 -6.63 19.42 31.48
CA ARG A 109 -5.32 20.04 31.75
C ARG A 109 -5.18 20.43 33.23
N ARG A 110 -6.26 20.92 33.86
CA ARG A 110 -6.27 21.26 35.29
C ARG A 110 -6.21 20.02 36.20
N GLU A 111 -6.91 18.93 35.87
CA GLU A 111 -6.83 17.68 36.65
C GLU A 111 -5.39 17.16 36.75
N LEU A 112 -4.65 17.16 35.65
CA LEU A 112 -3.25 16.73 35.62
C LEU A 112 -2.29 17.68 36.36
N GLU A 113 -2.60 18.99 36.39
CA GLU A 113 -1.84 19.98 37.17
C GLU A 113 -2.09 19.88 38.68
N THR A 114 -3.24 19.33 39.10
CA THR A 114 -3.60 19.25 40.53
C THR A 114 -3.07 17.99 41.22
N GLU A 115 -2.72 16.95 40.47
CA GLU A 115 -2.23 15.67 41.01
C GLU A 115 -0.71 15.57 41.19
N GLY A 116 0.05 16.64 40.91
CA GLY A 116 1.49 16.69 41.21
C GLY A 116 2.36 15.68 40.46
N ALA A 117 1.81 14.98 39.47
CA ALA A 117 2.51 14.05 38.61
C ALA A 117 2.68 14.66 37.23
N ILE A 118 3.78 15.38 37.03
CA ILE A 118 4.62 15.46 35.82
C ILE A 118 5.50 16.72 36.00
N VAL A 119 6.73 16.51 36.45
CA VAL A 119 7.83 17.42 36.12
C VAL A 119 8.23 17.05 34.70
N ILE A 120 7.85 17.85 33.71
CA ILE A 120 8.44 17.76 32.37
C ILE A 120 9.89 18.24 32.54
N ARG A 121 10.81 17.30 32.71
CA ARG A 121 12.24 17.56 32.56
C ARG A 121 12.53 17.73 31.07
N ASP A 122 13.47 18.61 30.77
CA ASP A 122 13.97 18.96 29.43
C ASP A 122 14.60 17.77 28.69
N ASP A 123 13.79 16.81 28.24
CA ASP A 123 14.14 15.86 27.18
C ASP A 123 13.86 16.49 25.81
N GLU A 124 14.57 17.57 25.49
CA GLU A 124 14.46 18.31 24.22
C GLU A 124 15.18 17.61 23.03
N LEU A 125 15.75 16.41 23.19
CA LEU A 125 16.64 15.83 22.16
C LEU A 125 16.14 14.58 21.41
N THR A 126 14.92 14.08 21.63
CA THR A 126 14.42 12.88 20.91
C THR A 126 13.18 13.11 20.05
N ILE A 127 12.58 14.30 20.10
CA ILE A 127 11.43 14.66 19.26
C ILE A 127 11.89 15.07 17.84
N SER A 128 13.11 15.59 17.69
CA SER A 128 13.57 16.14 16.40
C SER A 128 13.79 15.07 15.32
N GLU A 129 14.32 13.90 15.67
CA GLU A 129 14.67 12.88 14.68
C GLU A 129 13.44 12.10 14.19
N SER A 130 12.49 11.76 15.08
CA SER A 130 11.26 11.04 14.68
C SER A 130 10.32 11.91 13.83
N VAL A 131 10.22 13.21 14.14
CA VAL A 131 9.44 14.17 13.35
C VAL A 131 10.11 14.41 11.99
N ALA A 132 11.45 14.52 11.94
CA ALA A 132 12.18 14.65 10.67
C ALA A 132 12.08 13.38 9.78
N LEU A 133 12.20 12.18 10.36
CA LEU A 133 12.09 10.90 9.63
C LEU A 133 10.68 10.71 9.03
N SER A 134 9.62 11.01 9.79
CA SER A 134 8.24 10.95 9.27
C SER A 134 8.01 11.93 8.12
N SER A 135 8.69 13.09 8.11
CA SER A 135 8.55 14.08 7.06
C SER A 135 9.10 13.60 5.70
N GLY A 136 10.23 12.88 5.71
CA GLY A 136 10.84 12.37 4.48
C GLY A 136 9.98 11.31 3.80
N ALA A 137 9.49 10.33 4.56
CA ALA A 137 8.62 9.28 4.05
C ALA A 137 7.29 9.86 3.54
N ASP A 138 6.67 10.77 4.29
CA ASP A 138 5.43 11.46 3.87
C ASP A 138 5.61 12.24 2.57
N TYR A 139 6.75 12.91 2.39
CA TYR A 139 7.04 13.61 1.15
C TYR A 139 7.17 12.67 -0.06
N ILE A 140 7.83 11.52 0.11
CA ILE A 140 7.93 10.49 -0.93
C ILE A 140 6.54 9.96 -1.30
N MET A 141 5.74 9.67 -0.29
CA MET A 141 4.36 9.20 -0.44
C MET A 141 3.47 10.21 -1.17
N LEU A 142 3.55 11.48 -0.80
CA LEU A 142 2.90 12.59 -1.50
C LEU A 142 3.31 12.63 -2.98
N CYS A 143 4.60 12.56 -3.27
CA CYS A 143 5.08 12.62 -4.64
C CYS A 143 4.62 11.41 -5.46
N ALA A 144 4.60 10.22 -4.89
CA ALA A 144 4.07 9.01 -5.53
C ALA A 144 2.57 9.14 -5.89
N ASP A 145 1.78 9.73 -4.98
CA ASP A 145 0.37 10.04 -5.24
C ASP A 145 0.22 11.10 -6.35
N LEU A 146 1.03 12.15 -6.34
CA LEU A 146 0.99 13.20 -7.37
C LEU A 146 1.40 12.65 -8.75
N GLN A 147 2.42 11.80 -8.83
CA GLN A 147 2.81 11.11 -10.08
C GLN A 147 1.64 10.29 -10.64
N TRP A 148 0.92 9.57 -9.77
CA TRP A 148 -0.25 8.80 -10.14
C TRP A 148 -1.37 9.69 -10.71
N ILE A 149 -1.69 10.79 -10.02
CA ILE A 149 -2.73 11.72 -10.46
C ILE A 149 -2.39 12.32 -11.82
N VAL A 150 -1.15 12.79 -12.02
CA VAL A 150 -0.69 13.37 -13.28
C VAL A 150 -0.77 12.36 -14.42
N ALA A 151 -0.33 11.12 -14.19
CA ALA A 151 -0.33 10.09 -15.22
C ALA A 151 -1.73 9.59 -15.60
N LYS A 152 -2.61 9.41 -14.60
CA LYS A 152 -3.94 8.81 -14.81
C LYS A 152 -5.02 9.82 -15.18
N TYR A 153 -4.91 11.04 -14.69
CA TYR A 153 -5.91 12.10 -14.88
C TYR A 153 -5.24 13.36 -15.47
N PRO A 154 -4.70 13.30 -16.69
CA PRO A 154 -3.95 14.42 -17.27
C PRO A 154 -4.78 15.70 -17.45
N ASP A 155 -6.09 15.56 -17.64
CA ASP A 155 -7.04 16.68 -17.79
C ASP A 155 -7.60 17.19 -16.45
N HIS A 156 -7.03 16.75 -15.33
CA HIS A 156 -7.53 17.10 -14.01
C HIS A 156 -7.30 18.60 -13.69
N LEU A 157 -8.37 19.26 -13.24
CA LEU A 157 -8.34 20.66 -12.83
C LEU A 157 -8.12 20.75 -11.32
N THR A 158 -7.14 21.56 -10.92
CA THR A 158 -6.85 21.84 -9.52
C THR A 158 -7.63 23.05 -9.01
N GLU A 159 -7.93 23.07 -7.71
CA GLU A 159 -8.58 24.23 -7.07
C GLU A 159 -7.60 25.41 -6.98
N TRP A 160 -6.33 25.11 -6.67
CA TRP A 160 -5.30 26.13 -6.53
C TRP A 160 -4.55 26.30 -7.83
N GLN A 161 -4.60 27.49 -8.43
CA GLN A 161 -3.92 27.79 -9.69
C GLN A 161 -2.43 27.39 -9.69
N ARG A 162 -1.73 27.54 -8.55
CA ARG A 162 -0.32 27.14 -8.42
C ARG A 162 -0.11 25.62 -8.46
N ALA A 163 -1.09 24.84 -7.99
CA ALA A 163 -1.05 23.39 -8.02
C ALA A 163 -1.19 22.86 -9.46
N GLN A 164 -1.84 23.59 -10.37
CA GLN A 164 -1.97 23.20 -11.78
C GLN A 164 -0.63 22.97 -12.47
N ALA A 165 0.44 23.63 -12.01
CA ALA A 165 1.78 23.43 -12.55
C ALA A 165 2.36 22.03 -12.24
N ILE A 166 1.73 21.21 -11.40
CA ILE A 166 2.18 19.83 -11.13
C ILE A 166 2.14 18.94 -12.38
N PHE A 167 1.21 19.23 -13.31
CA PHE A 167 1.09 18.50 -14.57
C PHE A 167 2.20 18.83 -15.57
N SER A 168 3.06 19.80 -15.26
CA SER A 168 4.28 20.07 -16.03
C SER A 168 5.46 19.29 -15.44
N PRO A 169 6.09 18.36 -16.19
CA PRO A 169 7.24 17.59 -15.70
C PRO A 169 8.38 18.47 -15.16
N MET A 170 8.63 19.61 -15.80
CA MET A 170 9.67 20.57 -15.41
C MET A 170 9.39 21.26 -14.06
N ARG A 171 8.12 21.35 -13.66
CA ARG A 171 7.68 22.03 -12.44
C ARG A 171 7.22 21.06 -11.36
N PHE A 172 7.11 19.77 -11.66
CA PHE A 172 6.57 18.74 -10.78
C PHE A 172 7.16 18.83 -9.35
N ARG A 173 8.49 18.75 -9.23
CA ARG A 173 9.17 18.75 -7.92
C ARG A 173 8.93 20.04 -7.13
N LYS A 174 9.10 21.20 -7.77
CA LYS A 174 8.89 22.51 -7.12
C LYS A 174 7.45 22.67 -6.62
N VAL A 175 6.47 22.15 -7.37
CA VAL A 175 5.06 22.22 -6.99
C VAL A 175 4.74 21.21 -5.89
N ALA A 176 5.34 20.02 -5.91
CA ALA A 176 5.23 19.03 -4.83
C ALA A 176 5.81 19.57 -3.51
N GLU A 177 7.01 20.17 -3.54
CA GLU A 177 7.62 20.86 -2.40
C GLU A 177 6.74 22.00 -1.90
N TYR A 178 6.22 22.82 -2.83
CA TYR A 178 5.27 23.87 -2.48
C TYR A 178 4.05 23.31 -1.77
N LEU A 179 3.40 22.26 -2.30
CA LEU A 179 2.21 21.65 -1.70
C LEU A 179 2.51 21.06 -0.31
N TYR A 180 3.65 20.37 -0.19
CA TYR A 180 4.09 19.75 1.06
C TYR A 180 4.39 20.77 2.17
N TRP A 181 5.09 21.86 1.81
CA TRP A 181 5.51 22.93 2.74
C TRP A 181 6.18 22.36 4.00
N GLY A 182 7.22 21.55 3.83
CA GLY A 182 7.93 20.93 4.97
C GLY A 182 7.01 20.21 5.95
N GLY A 183 5.92 19.59 5.46
CA GLY A 183 4.96 18.84 6.28
C GLY A 183 3.90 19.69 6.99
N GLN A 184 3.92 21.01 6.86
CA GLN A 184 2.95 21.89 7.55
C GLN A 184 1.53 21.76 6.99
N ARG A 185 1.37 21.30 5.74
CA ARG A 185 0.04 21.05 5.17
C ARG A 185 -0.38 19.62 5.41
N THR A 186 -1.57 19.48 5.97
CA THR A 186 -2.21 18.17 6.11
C THR A 186 -2.54 17.58 4.73
N SER A 187 -2.46 16.26 4.61
CA SER A 187 -2.96 15.50 3.45
C SER A 187 -4.37 15.92 2.98
N GLY A 188 -5.27 16.30 3.90
CA GLY A 188 -6.60 16.80 3.57
C GLY A 188 -6.61 18.19 2.92
N GLN A 189 -5.75 19.11 3.37
CA GLN A 189 -5.57 20.41 2.72
C GLN A 189 -4.99 20.25 1.31
N ILE A 190 -4.02 19.34 1.14
CA ILE A 190 -3.45 19.04 -0.18
C ILE A 190 -4.49 18.40 -1.10
N ALA A 191 -5.30 17.46 -0.60
CA ALA A 191 -6.41 16.88 -1.36
C ALA A 191 -7.41 17.95 -1.84
N LYS A 192 -7.71 18.95 -1.00
CA LYS A 192 -8.57 20.09 -1.35
C LYS A 192 -7.91 21.01 -2.38
N ALA A 193 -6.63 21.35 -2.20
CA ALA A 193 -5.87 22.16 -3.16
C ALA A 193 -5.82 21.52 -4.55
N MET A 194 -5.70 20.19 -4.57
CA MET A 194 -5.74 19.38 -5.77
C MET A 194 -7.15 19.08 -6.26
N ALA A 195 -8.23 19.56 -5.63
CA ALA A 195 -9.62 19.26 -5.99
C ALA A 195 -9.92 17.75 -6.18
N LEU A 196 -9.29 16.87 -5.40
CA LEU A 196 -9.42 15.42 -5.61
C LEU A 196 -10.80 14.92 -5.19
N THR A 197 -11.45 14.17 -6.08
CA THR A 197 -12.68 13.44 -5.76
C THR A 197 -12.42 12.33 -4.74
N LYS A 198 -13.48 11.88 -4.03
CA LYS A 198 -13.37 10.72 -3.12
C LYS A 198 -12.79 9.49 -3.83
N TYR A 199 -13.16 9.30 -5.10
CA TYR A 199 -12.70 8.20 -5.93
C TYR A 199 -11.18 8.27 -6.17
N GLN A 200 -10.66 9.42 -6.62
CA GLN A 200 -9.22 9.63 -6.81
C GLN A 200 -8.44 9.45 -5.50
N GLN A 201 -8.95 9.98 -4.38
CA GLN A 201 -8.31 9.82 -3.07
C GLN A 201 -8.22 8.36 -2.59
N ARG A 202 -9.16 7.49 -2.99
CA ARG A 202 -9.10 6.05 -2.66
C ARG A 202 -7.97 5.33 -3.39
N GLU A 203 -7.52 5.86 -4.53
CA GLU A 203 -6.38 5.34 -5.29
C GLU A 203 -5.04 5.86 -4.74
N CYS A 204 -5.06 7.01 -4.08
CA CYS A 204 -3.92 7.55 -3.34
C CYS A 204 -3.61 6.74 -2.08
N ALA A 205 -2.35 6.76 -1.65
CA ALA A 205 -1.89 6.14 -0.43
C ALA A 205 -1.86 7.13 0.75
N TRP A 206 -1.57 8.40 0.50
CA TRP A 206 -1.37 9.45 1.51
C TRP A 206 -2.28 10.67 1.35
N ILE A 207 -2.48 11.20 0.13
CA ILE A 207 -3.32 12.38 -0.13
C ILE A 207 -4.81 12.03 0.04
N GLN A 208 -5.28 12.06 1.28
CA GLN A 208 -6.61 11.65 1.67
C GLN A 208 -7.18 12.59 2.74
N CYS A 209 -8.44 12.98 2.57
CA CYS A 209 -9.19 13.65 3.62
C CYS A 209 -9.61 12.65 4.73
N LEU A 210 -9.92 13.19 5.92
CA LEU A 210 -10.23 12.40 7.11
C LEU A 210 -11.33 11.35 6.87
N ASN A 211 -12.35 11.69 6.09
CA ASN A 211 -13.44 10.77 5.77
C ASN A 211 -12.98 9.57 4.93
N VAL A 212 -12.06 9.77 3.99
CA VAL A 212 -11.48 8.68 3.19
C VAL A 212 -10.57 7.79 4.05
N LYS A 213 -9.76 8.40 4.93
CA LYS A 213 -8.94 7.66 5.90
C LYS A 213 -9.77 6.77 6.82
N ARG A 214 -10.82 7.33 7.44
CA ARG A 214 -11.76 6.58 8.29
C ARG A 214 -12.47 5.47 7.53
N TRP A 215 -12.92 5.76 6.31
CA TRP A 215 -13.52 4.75 5.43
C TRP A 215 -12.55 3.59 5.15
N LYS A 216 -11.26 3.89 4.92
CA LYS A 216 -10.22 2.90 4.63
C LYS A 216 -9.92 1.99 5.83
N VAL A 217 -9.85 2.56 7.04
CA VAL A 217 -9.71 1.76 8.27
C VAL A 217 -10.86 0.77 8.39
N ARG A 218 -12.11 1.25 8.28
CA ARG A 218 -13.30 0.39 8.32
C ARG A 218 -13.35 -0.64 7.19
N LEU A 219 -12.79 -0.31 6.03
CA LEU A 219 -12.70 -1.26 4.91
C LEU A 219 -11.80 -2.44 5.28
N PHE A 220 -10.66 -2.21 5.92
CA PHE A 220 -9.75 -3.27 6.33
C PHE A 220 -10.31 -4.13 7.48
N GLU A 221 -11.05 -3.53 8.41
CA GLU A 221 -11.81 -4.30 9.42
C GLU A 221 -12.81 -5.24 8.75
N ARG A 222 -13.59 -4.74 7.79
CA ARG A 222 -14.53 -5.57 7.00
C ARG A 222 -13.79 -6.61 6.15
N LEU A 223 -12.59 -6.31 5.65
CA LEU A 223 -11.79 -7.25 4.87
C LEU A 223 -11.40 -8.46 5.72
N THR A 224 -11.03 -8.28 6.99
CA THR A 224 -10.73 -9.41 7.89
C THR A 224 -11.93 -10.33 8.04
N ILE A 225 -13.11 -9.77 8.31
CA ILE A 225 -14.36 -10.54 8.42
C ILE A 225 -14.70 -11.23 7.08
N ALA A 226 -14.52 -10.54 5.95
CA ALA A 226 -14.77 -11.10 4.63
C ALA A 226 -13.81 -12.26 4.32
N LYS A 227 -12.52 -12.13 4.66
CA LYS A 227 -11.50 -13.18 4.53
C LYS A 227 -11.89 -14.44 5.28
N GLU A 228 -12.32 -14.31 6.54
CA GLU A 228 -12.78 -15.44 7.36
C GLU A 228 -13.98 -16.14 6.75
N ARG A 229 -14.99 -15.38 6.29
CA ARG A 229 -16.18 -15.95 5.62
C ARG A 229 -15.84 -16.64 4.30
N ILE A 230 -14.94 -16.06 3.51
CA ILE A 230 -14.44 -16.65 2.27
C ILE A 230 -13.69 -17.95 2.57
N ALA A 231 -12.82 -17.95 3.58
CA ALA A 231 -12.06 -19.11 4.02
C ALA A 231 -13.01 -20.24 4.45
N LEU A 232 -13.96 -19.97 5.36
CA LEU A 232 -14.93 -20.95 5.81
C LEU A 232 -15.69 -21.60 4.63
N ALA A 233 -16.19 -20.78 3.69
CA ALA A 233 -16.94 -21.27 2.55
C ALA A 233 -16.11 -22.12 1.57
N ILE A 234 -14.81 -21.85 1.44
CA ILE A 234 -13.89 -22.64 0.60
C ILE A 234 -13.49 -23.91 1.33
N ARG A 235 -13.04 -23.83 2.60
CA ARG A 235 -12.58 -24.98 3.38
C ARG A 235 -13.66 -26.05 3.56
N ASP A 236 -14.93 -25.66 3.63
CA ASP A 236 -16.07 -26.57 3.79
C ASP A 236 -16.39 -27.37 2.51
N LYS A 237 -16.29 -26.75 1.33
CA LYS A 237 -16.85 -27.30 0.09
C LYS A 237 -15.82 -27.73 -0.95
N ASP A 238 -14.61 -27.18 -0.86
CA ASP A 238 -13.57 -27.40 -1.85
C ASP A 238 -12.72 -28.63 -1.50
N LYS A 239 -12.60 -29.57 -2.45
CA LYS A 239 -11.85 -30.82 -2.27
C LYS A 239 -10.38 -30.73 -2.71
N ARG A 240 -9.95 -29.57 -3.23
CA ARG A 240 -8.56 -29.32 -3.67
C ARG A 240 -7.58 -29.32 -2.50
N SER A 241 -6.29 -29.30 -2.79
CA SER A 241 -5.25 -29.24 -1.75
C SER A 241 -5.33 -27.95 -0.92
N ILE A 242 -4.83 -27.98 0.32
CA ILE A 242 -4.82 -26.80 1.23
C ILE A 242 -4.17 -25.59 0.56
N LYS A 243 -3.06 -25.79 -0.16
CA LYS A 243 -2.33 -24.73 -0.86
C LYS A 243 -3.15 -24.07 -1.97
N GLU A 244 -3.89 -24.86 -2.75
CA GLU A 244 -4.76 -24.33 -3.82
C GLU A 244 -5.99 -23.61 -3.25
N GLN A 245 -6.50 -24.09 -2.11
CA GLN A 245 -7.54 -23.42 -1.37
C GLN A 245 -7.05 -22.06 -0.85
N ASP A 246 -5.84 -21.97 -0.27
CA ASP A 246 -5.26 -20.71 0.20
C ASP A 246 -5.09 -19.69 -0.93
N ALA A 247 -4.56 -20.11 -2.07
CA ALA A 247 -4.48 -19.24 -3.25
C ALA A 247 -5.87 -18.76 -3.71
N THR A 248 -6.90 -19.61 -3.61
CA THR A 248 -8.28 -19.23 -3.94
C THR A 248 -8.85 -18.24 -2.94
N ILE A 249 -8.58 -18.42 -1.64
CA ILE A 249 -8.99 -17.51 -0.56
C ILE A 249 -8.35 -16.14 -0.80
N GLU A 250 -7.06 -16.09 -1.06
CA GLU A 250 -6.33 -14.85 -1.35
C GLU A 250 -6.92 -14.13 -2.57
N ASN A 251 -7.09 -14.84 -3.69
CA ASN A 251 -7.65 -14.26 -4.91
C ASN A 251 -9.06 -13.69 -4.71
N ARG A 252 -9.94 -14.41 -4.00
CA ARG A 252 -11.30 -13.93 -3.70
C ARG A 252 -11.29 -12.74 -2.72
N SER A 253 -10.35 -12.71 -1.79
CA SER A 253 -10.19 -11.61 -0.84
C SER A 253 -9.68 -10.34 -1.52
N ASN A 254 -8.71 -10.48 -2.44
CA ASN A 254 -8.24 -9.40 -3.30
C ASN A 254 -9.37 -8.87 -4.20
N LEU A 255 -10.16 -9.77 -4.79
CA LEU A 255 -11.32 -9.37 -5.60
C LEU A 255 -12.39 -8.64 -4.77
N TRP A 256 -12.65 -9.09 -3.54
CA TRP A 256 -13.55 -8.42 -2.60
C TRP A 256 -13.08 -7.00 -2.26
N LEU A 257 -11.79 -6.83 -1.96
CA LEU A 257 -11.19 -5.53 -1.68
C LEU A 257 -11.34 -4.57 -2.88
N CYS A 258 -11.02 -5.05 -4.08
CA CYS A 258 -11.20 -4.28 -5.31
C CYS A 258 -12.68 -3.94 -5.56
N ALA A 259 -13.61 -4.84 -5.22
CA ALA A 259 -15.04 -4.58 -5.33
C ALA A 259 -15.50 -3.45 -4.40
N GLU A 260 -15.07 -3.44 -3.15
CA GLU A 260 -15.38 -2.35 -2.22
C GLU A 260 -14.82 -1.00 -2.68
N LEU A 261 -13.59 -0.97 -3.20
CA LEU A 261 -12.98 0.23 -3.79
C LEU A 261 -13.76 0.74 -5.01
N ALA A 262 -14.25 -0.19 -5.83
CA ALA A 262 -15.01 0.06 -7.06
C ALA A 262 -16.52 0.27 -6.87
N GLU A 263 -17.01 0.28 -5.62
CA GLU A 263 -18.45 0.32 -5.31
C GLU A 263 -19.23 -0.80 -6.03
N TRP A 264 -18.62 -1.98 -6.07
CA TRP A 264 -19.15 -3.21 -6.65
C TRP A 264 -19.46 -3.13 -8.16
N LYS A 265 -18.88 -2.16 -8.88
CA LYS A 265 -19.01 -2.04 -10.34
C LYS A 265 -18.06 -3.01 -11.05
N PRO A 266 -18.55 -4.04 -11.77
CA PRO A 266 -17.70 -5.15 -12.25
C PRO A 266 -16.54 -4.74 -13.15
N GLN A 267 -16.75 -3.78 -14.07
CA GLN A 267 -15.67 -3.32 -14.96
C GLN A 267 -14.57 -2.61 -14.17
N LEU A 268 -14.96 -1.79 -13.21
CA LEU A 268 -14.01 -1.04 -12.40
C LEU A 268 -13.26 -1.96 -11.44
N THR A 269 -13.96 -2.94 -10.85
CA THR A 269 -13.34 -4.01 -10.06
C THR A 269 -12.31 -4.79 -10.88
N ALA A 270 -12.61 -5.14 -12.14
CA ALA A 270 -11.67 -5.83 -13.03
C ALA A 270 -10.40 -5.01 -13.25
N ASN A 271 -10.55 -3.70 -13.49
CA ASN A 271 -9.42 -2.79 -13.65
C ASN A 271 -8.58 -2.73 -12.37
N LEU A 272 -9.19 -2.52 -11.20
CA LEU A 272 -8.47 -2.48 -9.92
C LEU A 272 -7.82 -3.83 -9.57
N TYR A 273 -8.44 -4.95 -9.91
CA TYR A 273 -7.88 -6.28 -9.68
C TYR A 273 -6.63 -6.53 -10.53
N LEU A 274 -6.66 -6.10 -11.81
CA LEU A 274 -5.49 -6.10 -12.68
C LEU A 274 -4.37 -5.23 -12.09
N MET A 275 -4.69 -4.05 -11.55
CA MET A 275 -3.70 -3.19 -10.89
C MET A 275 -3.13 -3.82 -9.62
N LEU A 276 -3.92 -4.57 -8.86
CA LEU A 276 -3.45 -5.19 -7.62
C LEU A 276 -2.57 -6.40 -7.88
N THR A 277 -2.97 -7.26 -8.82
CA THR A 277 -2.45 -8.63 -8.99
C THR A 277 -1.70 -8.87 -10.32
N GLY A 278 -1.79 -7.95 -11.28
CA GLY A 278 -1.32 -8.19 -12.65
C GLY A 278 -2.19 -9.14 -13.48
N GLN A 279 -3.24 -9.73 -12.90
CA GLN A 279 -4.10 -10.70 -13.59
C GLN A 279 -5.30 -10.00 -14.25
N LYS A 280 -5.47 -10.22 -15.56
CA LYS A 280 -6.60 -9.68 -16.32
C LYS A 280 -7.84 -10.55 -16.15
N LEU A 281 -8.91 -9.97 -15.63
CA LEU A 281 -10.24 -10.59 -15.59
C LEU A 281 -11.20 -9.85 -16.53
N SER A 282 -12.10 -10.59 -17.17
CA SER A 282 -13.19 -9.98 -17.95
C SER A 282 -14.27 -9.43 -17.02
N ARG A 283 -15.02 -8.41 -17.49
CA ARG A 283 -16.18 -7.87 -16.76
C ARG A 283 -17.17 -8.97 -16.33
N GLN A 284 -17.45 -9.91 -17.23
CA GLN A 284 -18.39 -11.01 -16.97
C GLN A 284 -17.85 -11.99 -15.94
N ALA A 285 -16.56 -12.34 -16.02
CA ALA A 285 -15.93 -13.20 -15.03
C ALA A 285 -15.99 -12.56 -13.64
N VAL A 286 -15.70 -11.26 -13.54
CA VAL A 286 -15.82 -10.52 -12.29
C VAL A 286 -17.27 -10.53 -11.79
N ALA A 287 -18.26 -10.20 -12.63
CA ALA A 287 -19.67 -10.21 -12.22
C ALA A 287 -20.10 -11.58 -11.65
N ASN A 288 -19.68 -12.67 -12.30
CA ASN A 288 -19.95 -14.04 -11.84
C ASN A 288 -19.25 -14.40 -10.52
N GLN A 289 -18.10 -13.80 -10.23
CA GLN A 289 -17.40 -14.00 -8.96
C GLN A 289 -18.00 -13.13 -7.85
N LEU A 290 -18.37 -11.89 -8.14
CA LEU A 290 -18.97 -10.96 -7.17
C LEU A 290 -20.28 -11.51 -6.59
N SER A 291 -21.08 -12.25 -7.36
CA SER A 291 -22.31 -12.88 -6.86
C SER A 291 -22.06 -13.97 -5.80
N LYS A 292 -20.82 -14.51 -5.74
CA LYS A 292 -20.41 -15.57 -4.81
C LYS A 292 -19.70 -15.01 -3.57
N LEU A 293 -19.34 -13.73 -3.56
CA LEU A 293 -18.62 -13.12 -2.46
C LEU A 293 -19.57 -12.67 -1.34
N PRO A 294 -19.15 -12.76 -0.07
CA PRO A 294 -19.97 -12.32 1.05
C PRO A 294 -20.15 -10.79 1.02
N LYS A 295 -21.37 -10.33 1.28
CA LYS A 295 -21.67 -8.92 1.54
C LYS A 295 -21.53 -8.66 3.04
N VAL A 296 -20.43 -8.04 3.46
CA VAL A 296 -20.21 -7.62 4.84
C VAL A 296 -20.74 -6.19 4.98
N ARG A 297 -21.94 -6.04 5.56
CA ARG A 297 -22.54 -4.72 5.81
C ARG A 297 -21.74 -3.94 6.87
N ARG A 298 -21.94 -2.63 6.91
CA ARG A 298 -21.37 -1.80 7.99
C ARG A 298 -22.10 -2.14 9.29
N VAL A 299 -21.35 -2.29 10.38
CA VAL A 299 -21.91 -2.54 11.71
C VAL A 299 -22.92 -1.45 12.09
N ASP A 300 -22.63 -0.20 11.75
CA ASP A 300 -23.49 0.97 11.99
C ASP A 300 -24.87 0.90 11.28
N GLU A 301 -25.00 0.11 10.19
CA GLU A 301 -26.28 -0.03 9.46
C GLU A 301 -27.21 -1.08 10.09
N VAL A 302 -26.71 -1.89 11.03
CA VAL A 302 -27.48 -2.97 11.66
C VAL A 302 -28.26 -2.47 12.88
N ILE A 303 -27.87 -1.34 13.48
CA ILE A 303 -28.49 -0.77 14.69
C ILE A 303 -29.69 0.14 14.35
N ALA A 304 -29.90 0.46 13.07
CA ALA A 304 -30.97 1.37 12.62
C ALA A 304 -32.29 0.67 12.22
N TYR A 305 -32.45 -0.61 12.54
CA TYR A 305 -33.66 -1.42 12.29
C TYR A 305 -34.04 -2.21 13.54
#